data_AF-A0A5B9QSY0-F1
#
_entry.id   AF-A0A5B9QSY0-F1
#
_cell.length_a   1.000
_cell.length_b   1.000
_cell.length_c   1.000
_cell.angle_alpha   90.00
_cell.angle_beta   90.00
_cell.angle_gamma   90.00
#
_symmetry.space_group_name_H-M   'P 1'
#
loop_
_entity.id
_entity.type
_entity.pdbx_description
1 polymer ?
#
loop_
_entity_poly.entity_id
_entity_poly.type
_entity_poly.pdbx_seq_one_letter_code
_entity_poly.pdbx_strand_id
1 'polypeptide(L)'
;MNTLTVEQAVFASSDRGRLKGYQLVARSSGIDAALGQELCRWAPTKFPSHDSEQWTLNYYPINQDRVAVTRTVLGGPEYSGRGGTQVVTLILVLDKPTFVAYGCNPIHVAKHALAMGALSLPLELVHDALPPATLPSEPIVEAPQWRLGDGASAPICESLCAQIIHLVNQSQRIAVVGLQNPIDALSHLLPMLSPEQRWNLSFTTGLAPTAVRPFQLHCLTTADAARQRTLDAQDIVRVDATAVGTTSAASTLDLSGRT
;
A
#
# COMPACT_ATOMS: atom_id res chain seq x y z
N MET A 1 -23.03 9.34 -14.33
CA MET A 1 -21.98 9.46 -13.29
C MET A 1 -20.74 10.00 -13.99
N ASN A 2 -20.17 11.11 -13.50
CA ASN A 2 -18.95 11.65 -14.09
C ASN A 2 -17.79 10.69 -13.79
N THR A 3 -16.86 10.58 -14.74
CA THR A 3 -15.72 9.67 -14.63
C THR A 3 -14.42 10.40 -14.94
N LEU A 4 -13.33 9.87 -14.41
CA LEU A 4 -11.96 10.31 -14.62
C LEU A 4 -11.16 9.16 -15.24
N THR A 5 -10.23 9.52 -16.12
CA THR A 5 -9.34 8.57 -16.77
C THR A 5 -8.02 8.53 -16.02
N VAL A 6 -7.52 7.34 -15.73
CA VAL A 6 -6.21 7.14 -15.09
C VAL A 6 -5.37 6.14 -15.89
N GLU A 7 -4.07 6.32 -15.84
CA GLU A 7 -3.15 5.40 -16.52
C GLU A 7 -2.97 4.13 -15.68
N GLN A 8 -2.71 3.00 -16.35
CA GLN A 8 -2.52 1.73 -15.67
C GLN A 8 -1.36 0.92 -16.26
N ALA A 9 -0.72 0.12 -15.41
CA ALA A 9 0.34 -0.80 -15.80
C ALA A 9 0.32 -2.09 -14.99
N VAL A 10 0.93 -3.12 -15.55
CA VAL A 10 1.17 -4.40 -14.89
C VAL A 10 2.67 -4.68 -14.90
N PHE A 11 3.23 -4.85 -13.72
CA PHE A 11 4.60 -5.31 -13.51
C PHE A 11 4.59 -6.77 -13.12
N ALA A 12 5.33 -7.60 -13.85
CA ALA A 12 5.42 -9.03 -13.58
C ALA A 12 6.70 -9.63 -14.20
N SER A 13 7.04 -10.86 -13.82
CA SER A 13 8.11 -11.62 -14.48
C SER A 13 7.66 -12.05 -15.88
N SER A 14 8.45 -11.83 -16.91
CA SER A 14 8.10 -12.25 -18.28
C SER A 14 9.31 -12.73 -19.05
N ASP A 15 9.07 -13.60 -20.04
CA ASP A 15 10.05 -14.01 -21.04
C ASP A 15 9.56 -13.54 -22.42
N ARG A 16 9.81 -12.27 -22.73
CA ARG A 16 9.55 -11.68 -24.06
C ARG A 16 10.83 -11.67 -24.89
N GLY A 17 11.43 -12.84 -25.06
CA GLY A 17 12.61 -13.02 -25.91
C GLY A 17 13.88 -12.40 -25.33
N ARG A 18 14.18 -11.14 -25.68
CA ARG A 18 15.46 -10.49 -25.32
C ARG A 18 15.55 -10.03 -23.85
N LEU A 19 14.42 -9.80 -23.19
CA LEU A 19 14.35 -9.38 -21.80
C LEU A 19 13.66 -10.47 -20.98
N LYS A 20 14.43 -11.09 -20.09
CA LYS A 20 13.94 -12.05 -19.09
C LYS A 20 13.93 -11.40 -17.72
N GLY A 21 12.85 -11.62 -16.98
CA GLY A 21 12.71 -11.17 -15.60
C GLY A 21 11.59 -10.15 -15.42
N TYR A 22 11.66 -9.44 -14.31
CA TYR A 22 10.60 -8.52 -13.87
C TYR A 22 10.65 -7.20 -14.64
N GLN A 23 9.53 -6.85 -15.27
CA GLN A 23 9.37 -5.65 -16.07
C GLN A 23 7.89 -5.25 -16.16
N LEU A 24 7.61 -4.06 -16.72
CA LEU A 24 6.24 -3.74 -17.14
C LEU A 24 5.87 -4.63 -18.33
N VAL A 25 4.95 -5.56 -18.11
CA VAL A 25 4.45 -6.46 -19.15
C VAL A 25 3.28 -5.85 -19.91
N ALA A 26 2.60 -4.87 -19.32
CA ALA A 26 1.52 -4.17 -19.98
C ALA A 26 1.41 -2.75 -19.42
N ARG A 27 1.10 -1.76 -20.24
CA ARG A 27 0.90 -0.37 -19.80
C ARG A 27 0.00 0.41 -20.76
N SER A 28 -0.65 1.43 -20.24
CA SER A 28 -1.38 2.41 -21.06
C SER A 28 -0.43 3.43 -21.69
N SER A 29 -0.92 4.13 -22.72
CA SER A 29 -0.11 5.01 -23.57
C SER A 29 0.44 6.25 -22.86
N GLY A 30 -0.15 6.69 -21.75
CA GLY A 30 0.35 7.81 -20.95
C GLY A 30 1.51 7.46 -20.02
N ILE A 31 1.99 6.21 -20.06
CA ILE A 31 3.17 5.73 -19.33
C ILE A 31 4.35 5.62 -20.29
N ASP A 32 5.14 6.69 -20.38
CA ASP A 32 6.36 6.71 -21.18
C ASP A 32 7.49 5.86 -20.57
N ALA A 33 8.66 5.85 -21.20
CA ALA A 33 9.80 5.06 -20.75
C ALA A 33 10.37 5.51 -19.39
N ALA A 34 10.42 6.83 -19.12
CA ALA A 34 10.96 7.37 -17.88
C ALA A 34 10.04 7.06 -16.71
N LEU A 35 8.73 7.29 -16.88
CA LEU A 35 7.72 6.90 -15.92
C LEU A 35 7.71 5.39 -15.71
N GLY A 36 7.84 4.60 -16.79
CA GLY A 36 7.91 3.14 -16.68
C GLY A 36 9.08 2.64 -15.83
N GLN A 37 10.27 3.25 -15.97
CA GLN A 37 11.43 2.93 -15.13
C GLN A 37 11.19 3.27 -13.65
N GLU A 38 10.58 4.42 -13.39
CA GLU A 38 10.22 4.83 -12.04
C GLU A 38 9.24 3.84 -11.39
N LEU A 39 8.20 3.41 -12.12
CA LEU A 39 7.26 2.38 -11.64
C LEU A 39 7.96 1.05 -11.35
N CYS A 40 8.88 0.61 -12.22
CA CYS A 40 9.67 -0.60 -11.99
C CYS A 40 10.53 -0.54 -10.72
N ARG A 41 11.04 0.64 -10.36
CA ARG A 41 11.83 0.83 -9.12
C ARG A 41 11.01 0.47 -7.88
N TRP A 42 9.74 0.88 -7.86
CA TRP A 42 8.82 0.67 -6.75
C TRP A 42 8.15 -0.70 -6.72
N ALA A 43 8.14 -1.43 -7.83
CA ALA A 43 7.52 -2.73 -7.89
C ALA A 43 8.43 -3.83 -7.27
N PRO A 44 7.91 -4.66 -6.35
CA PRO A 44 8.67 -5.74 -5.75
C PRO A 44 8.84 -6.91 -6.73
N THR A 45 10.01 -7.57 -6.67
CA THR A 45 10.29 -8.82 -7.39
C THR A 45 10.18 -10.06 -6.50
N LYS A 46 9.88 -9.86 -5.21
CA LYS A 46 9.67 -10.90 -4.20
C LYS A 46 8.52 -10.49 -3.29
N PHE A 47 7.70 -11.47 -2.91
CA PHE A 47 6.61 -11.27 -1.97
C PHE A 47 7.02 -11.79 -0.59
N PRO A 48 6.63 -11.12 0.51
CA PRO A 48 7.03 -11.50 1.87
C PRO A 48 6.39 -12.81 2.36
N SER A 49 5.40 -13.32 1.65
CA SER A 49 4.62 -14.50 2.01
C SER A 49 4.44 -15.44 0.82
N HIS A 50 4.14 -16.69 1.11
CA HIS A 50 3.77 -17.71 0.14
C HIS A 50 2.25 -17.96 0.09
N ASP A 51 1.49 -17.27 0.94
CA ASP A 51 0.03 -17.32 0.96
C ASP A 51 -0.54 -16.59 -0.26
N SER A 52 -1.27 -17.32 -1.11
CA SER A 52 -1.90 -16.79 -2.33
C SER A 52 -3.04 -15.81 -2.06
N GLU A 53 -3.63 -15.85 -0.86
CA GLU A 53 -4.70 -14.91 -0.49
C GLU A 53 -4.13 -13.58 -0.01
N GLN A 54 -2.85 -13.54 0.36
CA GLN A 54 -2.21 -12.33 0.82
C GLN A 54 -1.89 -11.39 -0.35
N TRP A 55 -2.19 -10.11 -0.13
CA TRP A 55 -1.89 -9.04 -1.06
C TRP A 55 -1.46 -7.79 -0.31
N THR A 56 -0.76 -6.87 -0.98
CA THR A 56 -0.42 -5.57 -0.41
C THR A 56 -1.00 -4.44 -1.24
N LEU A 57 -1.41 -3.40 -0.56
CA LEU A 57 -1.70 -2.09 -1.12
C LEU A 57 -0.51 -1.18 -0.82
N ASN A 58 -0.04 -0.47 -1.83
CA ASN A 58 1.07 0.47 -1.66
C ASN A 58 0.77 1.77 -2.39
N TYR A 59 1.33 2.86 -1.88
CA TYR A 59 1.19 4.20 -2.43
C TYR A 59 2.53 4.94 -2.39
N TYR A 60 2.83 5.70 -3.42
CA TYR A 60 4.00 6.58 -3.44
C TYR A 60 3.82 7.74 -4.43
N PRO A 61 4.34 8.94 -4.10
CA PRO A 61 4.48 10.00 -5.08
C PRO A 61 5.54 9.61 -6.12
N ILE A 62 5.25 9.85 -7.39
CA ILE A 62 6.20 9.66 -8.50
C ILE A 62 7.00 10.96 -8.68
N ASN A 63 6.27 12.08 -8.73
CA ASN A 63 6.80 13.43 -8.85
C ASN A 63 5.76 14.43 -8.28
N GLN A 64 5.92 15.73 -8.56
CA GLN A 64 5.04 16.79 -8.04
C GLN A 64 3.61 16.75 -8.60
N ASP A 65 3.40 16.04 -9.71
CA ASP A 65 2.14 16.05 -10.46
C ASP A 65 1.50 14.66 -10.58
N ARG A 66 2.19 13.60 -10.19
CA ARG A 66 1.72 12.21 -10.31
C ARG A 66 2.00 11.38 -9.08
N VAL A 67 1.06 10.48 -8.80
CA VAL A 67 1.15 9.49 -7.73
C VAL A 67 0.80 8.11 -8.27
N ALA A 68 1.28 7.06 -7.60
CA ALA A 68 0.93 5.68 -7.90
C ALA A 68 0.18 5.03 -6.74
N VAL A 69 -0.89 4.31 -7.07
CA VAL A 69 -1.56 3.37 -6.17
C VAL A 69 -1.37 1.98 -6.76
N THR A 70 -0.85 1.05 -5.97
CA THR A 70 -0.47 -0.28 -6.46
C THR A 70 -1.04 -1.39 -5.60
N ARG A 71 -1.43 -2.48 -6.24
CA ARG A 71 -1.76 -3.74 -5.59
C ARG A 71 -0.75 -4.80 -6.01
N THR A 72 -0.06 -5.39 -5.05
CA THR A 72 0.83 -6.52 -5.29
C THR A 72 0.21 -7.80 -4.77
N VAL A 73 0.24 -8.85 -5.58
CA VAL A 73 -0.32 -10.17 -5.31
C VAL A 73 0.66 -11.25 -5.77
N LEU A 74 0.43 -12.47 -5.30
CA LEU A 74 0.95 -13.67 -5.95
C LEU A 74 0.08 -14.02 -7.18
N GLY A 75 0.72 -14.21 -8.33
CA GLY A 75 0.10 -14.59 -9.60
C GLY A 75 0.17 -16.09 -9.86
N GLY A 76 0.30 -16.47 -11.14
CA GLY A 76 0.49 -17.87 -11.53
C GLY A 76 1.92 -18.39 -11.27
N PRO A 77 2.23 -19.60 -11.73
CA PRO A 77 3.59 -20.15 -11.67
C PRO A 77 4.62 -19.22 -12.32
N GLU A 78 5.78 -19.07 -11.71
CA GLU A 78 6.85 -18.26 -12.28
C GLU A 78 7.41 -18.93 -13.55
N TYR A 79 7.59 -18.14 -14.62
CA TYR A 79 8.09 -18.62 -15.91
C TYR A 79 9.49 -19.29 -15.82
N SER A 80 10.27 -18.97 -14.78
CA SER A 80 11.67 -19.40 -14.62
C SER A 80 11.87 -20.92 -14.55
N GLY A 81 10.80 -21.71 -14.36
CA GLY A 81 10.85 -23.16 -14.21
C GLY A 81 11.50 -23.62 -12.89
N ARG A 82 11.90 -22.68 -12.01
CA ARG A 82 12.57 -22.97 -10.74
C ARG A 82 11.61 -23.34 -9.61
N GLY A 83 10.31 -23.40 -9.90
CA GLY A 83 9.26 -23.48 -8.88
C GLY A 83 9.11 -22.13 -8.17
N GLY A 84 7.87 -21.79 -7.84
CA GLY A 84 7.53 -20.52 -7.18
C GLY A 84 6.41 -19.79 -7.88
N THR A 85 5.87 -18.81 -7.17
CA THR A 85 4.73 -18.02 -7.63
C THR A 85 5.23 -16.66 -8.12
N GLN A 86 4.79 -16.26 -9.30
CA GLN A 86 5.11 -14.97 -9.87
C GLN A 86 4.58 -13.86 -8.96
N VAL A 87 5.36 -12.80 -8.74
CA VAL A 87 4.85 -11.58 -8.12
C VAL A 87 4.25 -10.69 -9.20
N VAL A 88 3.00 -10.28 -9.02
CA VAL A 88 2.33 -9.36 -9.96
C VAL A 88 1.98 -8.08 -9.22
N THR A 89 2.39 -6.94 -9.77
CA THR A 89 2.01 -5.62 -9.26
C THR A 89 1.16 -4.91 -10.29
N LEU A 90 -0.09 -4.65 -9.92
CA LEU A 90 -1.06 -3.86 -10.67
C LEU A 90 -0.90 -2.40 -10.22
N ILE A 91 -0.80 -1.48 -11.17
CA ILE A 91 -0.40 -0.10 -10.93
C ILE A 91 -1.43 0.82 -11.55
N LEU A 92 -1.94 1.77 -10.77
CA LEU A 92 -2.66 2.94 -11.27
C LEU A 92 -1.82 4.19 -11.05
N VAL A 93 -1.73 5.02 -12.09
CA VAL A 93 -1.06 6.32 -12.03
C VAL A 93 -2.10 7.41 -12.20
N LEU A 94 -2.15 8.29 -11.22
CA LEU A 94 -3.10 9.40 -11.16
C LEU A 94 -2.32 10.70 -11.31
N ASP A 95 -2.89 11.63 -12.06
CA ASP A 95 -2.44 13.01 -12.04
C ASP A 95 -2.96 13.74 -10.79
N LYS A 96 -2.42 14.93 -10.55
CA LYS A 96 -2.75 15.76 -9.39
C LYS A 96 -4.24 16.12 -9.32
N PRO A 97 -4.89 16.62 -10.38
CA PRO A 97 -6.33 16.91 -10.34
C PRO A 97 -7.17 15.68 -9.95
N THR A 98 -6.87 14.51 -10.53
CA THR A 98 -7.59 13.28 -10.23
C THR A 98 -7.40 12.87 -8.77
N PHE A 99 -6.16 12.89 -8.27
CA PHE A 99 -5.92 12.48 -6.89
C PHE A 99 -6.52 13.46 -5.87
N VAL A 100 -6.55 14.76 -6.19
CA VAL A 100 -7.24 15.79 -5.38
C VAL A 100 -8.75 15.55 -5.34
N ALA A 101 -9.37 15.10 -6.43
CA ALA A 101 -10.80 14.73 -6.43
C ALA A 101 -11.13 13.59 -5.46
N TYR A 102 -10.14 12.74 -5.15
CA TYR A 102 -10.21 11.70 -4.12
C TYR A 102 -9.77 12.18 -2.72
N GLY A 103 -9.62 13.49 -2.52
CA GLY A 103 -9.16 14.08 -1.27
C GLY A 103 -7.70 13.77 -0.94
N CYS A 104 -6.88 13.45 -1.96
CA CYS A 104 -5.54 12.89 -1.81
C CYS A 104 -5.53 11.60 -0.97
N ASN A 105 -6.58 10.77 -1.01
CA ASN A 105 -6.66 9.55 -0.22
C ASN A 105 -6.47 8.29 -1.10
N PRO A 106 -5.30 7.62 -1.03
CA PRO A 106 -5.02 6.45 -1.87
C PRO A 106 -5.86 5.23 -1.52
N ILE A 107 -6.39 5.13 -0.29
CA ILE A 107 -7.32 4.07 0.10
C ILE A 107 -8.64 4.24 -0.66
N HIS A 108 -9.15 5.46 -0.80
CA HIS A 108 -10.37 5.72 -1.57
C HIS A 108 -10.20 5.34 -3.04
N VAL A 109 -9.06 5.71 -3.65
CA VAL A 109 -8.71 5.31 -5.02
C VAL A 109 -8.69 3.79 -5.14
N ALA A 110 -7.98 3.11 -4.23
CA ALA A 110 -7.85 1.66 -4.25
C ALA A 110 -9.19 0.93 -4.14
N LYS A 111 -10.10 1.38 -3.25
CA LYS A 111 -11.45 0.80 -3.11
C LYS A 111 -12.20 0.83 -4.43
N HIS A 112 -12.23 1.99 -5.10
CA HIS A 112 -12.93 2.15 -6.37
C HIS A 112 -12.28 1.33 -7.46
N ALA A 113 -10.96 1.39 -7.57
CA ALA A 113 -10.22 0.61 -8.54
C ALA A 113 -10.44 -0.90 -8.40
N LEU A 114 -10.52 -1.42 -7.17
CA LEU A 114 -10.83 -2.82 -6.92
C LEU A 114 -12.28 -3.16 -7.29
N ALA A 115 -13.24 -2.33 -6.89
CA ALA A 115 -14.64 -2.51 -7.24
C ALA A 115 -14.88 -2.50 -8.76
N MET A 116 -14.11 -1.69 -9.49
CA MET A 116 -14.15 -1.58 -10.96
C MET A 116 -13.27 -2.61 -11.67
N GLY A 117 -12.52 -3.44 -10.94
CA GLY A 117 -11.62 -4.45 -11.50
C GLY A 117 -10.27 -3.93 -12.01
N ALA A 118 -9.99 -2.63 -11.93
CA ALA A 118 -8.74 -2.02 -12.40
C ALA A 118 -7.49 -2.43 -11.58
N LEU A 119 -7.68 -2.88 -10.34
CA LEU A 119 -6.63 -3.51 -9.50
C LEU A 119 -6.89 -5.02 -9.28
N SER A 120 -7.58 -5.67 -10.21
CA SER A 120 -7.77 -7.13 -10.21
C SER A 120 -6.80 -7.81 -11.17
N LEU A 121 -6.39 -9.03 -10.84
CA LEU A 121 -5.51 -9.80 -11.73
C LEU A 121 -6.24 -10.05 -13.06
N PRO A 122 -5.66 -9.65 -14.21
CA PRO A 122 -6.25 -9.96 -15.50
C PRO A 122 -6.21 -11.48 -15.73
N LEU A 123 -7.31 -12.05 -16.23
CA LEU A 123 -7.37 -13.47 -16.59
C LEU A 123 -6.42 -13.80 -17.74
N GLU A 124 -6.31 -12.89 -18.71
CA GLU A 124 -5.39 -13.00 -19.85
C GLU A 124 -4.78 -11.63 -20.16
N LEU A 125 -3.46 -11.59 -20.29
CA LEU A 125 -2.73 -10.43 -20.82
C LEU A 125 -2.38 -10.72 -22.29
N VAL A 126 -3.33 -10.41 -23.17
CA VAL A 126 -3.19 -10.68 -24.61
C VAL A 126 -2.26 -9.66 -25.29
N HIS A 127 -2.15 -8.46 -24.73
CA HIS A 127 -1.39 -7.34 -25.31
C HIS A 127 -0.50 -6.64 -24.27
N ASP A 128 0.56 -5.99 -24.76
CA ASP A 128 1.42 -5.11 -23.98
C ASP A 128 0.86 -3.69 -23.82
N ALA A 129 -0.20 -3.36 -24.58
CA ALA A 129 -0.98 -2.15 -24.43
C ALA A 129 -2.22 -2.39 -23.55
N LEU A 130 -2.41 -1.55 -22.54
CA LEU A 130 -3.64 -1.47 -21.76
C LEU A 130 -4.42 -0.22 -22.15
N PRO A 131 -5.76 -0.27 -22.25
CA PRO A 131 -6.53 0.97 -22.23
C PRO A 131 -6.31 1.67 -20.89
N PRO A 132 -6.39 3.01 -20.80
CA PRO A 132 -6.52 3.69 -19.53
C PRO A 132 -7.71 3.16 -18.71
N ALA A 133 -7.63 3.18 -17.39
CA ALA A 133 -8.73 2.79 -16.51
C ALA A 133 -9.68 3.98 -16.29
N THR A 134 -10.94 3.68 -16.03
CA THR A 134 -11.97 4.67 -15.72
C THR A 134 -12.37 4.54 -14.26
N LEU A 135 -12.27 5.64 -13.52
CA LEU A 135 -12.71 5.74 -12.13
C LEU A 135 -13.87 6.75 -12.02
N PRO A 136 -14.75 6.64 -11.01
CA PRO A 136 -15.69 7.71 -10.69
C PRO A 136 -14.98 9.04 -10.41
N SER A 137 -15.63 10.17 -10.72
CA SER A 137 -15.02 11.48 -10.46
C SER A 137 -14.94 11.84 -8.98
N GLU A 138 -15.71 11.15 -8.14
CA GLU A 138 -15.78 11.37 -6.70
C GLU A 138 -15.84 10.02 -5.98
N PRO A 139 -15.30 9.93 -4.75
CA PRO A 139 -15.43 8.73 -3.95
C PRO A 139 -16.89 8.50 -3.55
N ILE A 140 -17.40 7.29 -3.78
CA ILE A 140 -18.64 6.82 -3.19
C ILE A 140 -18.42 6.68 -1.68
N VAL A 141 -19.17 7.47 -0.90
CA VAL A 141 -18.99 7.62 0.56
C VAL A 141 -19.41 6.37 1.34
N GLU A 142 -20.21 5.49 0.72
CA GLU A 142 -20.57 4.19 1.30
C GLU A 142 -19.39 3.21 1.18
N ALA A 143 -18.61 3.10 2.25
CA ALA A 143 -17.47 2.21 2.30
C ALA A 143 -17.92 0.74 2.20
N PRO A 144 -17.48 -0.03 1.19
CA PRO A 144 -17.30 -1.45 1.43
C PRO A 144 -16.29 -1.59 2.58
N GLN A 145 -16.67 -2.36 3.60
CA GLN A 145 -15.72 -2.86 4.59
C GLN A 145 -14.66 -3.65 3.84
N TRP A 146 -13.38 -3.42 4.12
CA TRP A 146 -12.30 -4.24 3.58
C TRP A 146 -12.44 -5.64 4.19
N ARG A 147 -13.18 -6.53 3.53
CA ARG A 147 -13.35 -7.92 3.98
C ARG A 147 -12.07 -8.72 3.68
N LEU A 148 -11.01 -8.39 4.39
CA LEU A 148 -9.78 -9.18 4.47
C LEU A 148 -9.90 -10.06 5.73
N GLY A 149 -10.55 -11.22 5.57
CA GLY A 149 -10.76 -12.19 6.65
C GLY A 149 -11.96 -11.90 7.55
N ASP A 150 -12.54 -12.97 8.13
CA ASP A 150 -13.75 -12.95 8.97
C ASP A 150 -13.56 -12.29 10.37
N GLY A 151 -12.40 -11.70 10.63
CA GLY A 151 -12.10 -11.05 11.91
C GLY A 151 -12.40 -9.56 11.87
N ALA A 152 -13.35 -9.09 12.68
CA ALA A 152 -13.47 -7.67 12.96
C ALA A 152 -12.15 -7.16 13.58
N SER A 153 -11.35 -6.42 12.82
CA SER A 153 -10.14 -5.78 13.35
C SER A 153 -10.57 -4.66 14.27
N ALA A 154 -10.02 -4.61 15.48
CA ALA A 154 -10.16 -3.43 16.32
C ALA A 154 -9.56 -2.22 15.57
N PRO A 155 -10.21 -1.04 15.64
CA PRO A 155 -9.65 0.16 15.06
C PRO A 155 -8.32 0.49 15.74
N ILE A 156 -7.40 1.06 14.97
CA ILE A 156 -6.15 1.60 15.51
C ILE A 156 -6.47 2.69 16.55
N CYS A 157 -5.84 2.65 17.73
CA CYS A 157 -6.15 3.62 18.79
C CYS A 157 -5.58 5.02 18.48
N GLU A 158 -6.23 6.05 19.03
CA GLU A 158 -5.89 7.46 18.75
C GLU A 158 -4.45 7.82 19.14
N SER A 159 -3.95 7.30 20.26
CA SER A 159 -2.58 7.50 20.72
C SER A 159 -1.53 6.98 19.74
N LEU A 160 -1.79 5.84 19.10
CA LEU A 160 -0.92 5.26 18.08
C LEU A 160 -0.96 6.11 16.80
N CYS A 161 -2.14 6.58 16.37
CA CYS A 161 -2.23 7.54 15.27
C CYS A 161 -1.43 8.81 15.55
N ALA A 162 -1.59 9.40 16.73
CA ALA A 162 -0.86 10.61 17.13
C ALA A 162 0.66 10.41 17.10
N GLN A 163 1.14 9.25 17.58
CA GLN A 163 2.55 8.89 17.51
C GLN A 163 3.04 8.77 16.05
N ILE A 164 2.28 8.09 15.19
CA ILE A 164 2.65 7.95 13.77
C ILE A 164 2.70 9.32 13.09
N ILE A 165 1.69 10.19 13.32
CA ILE A 165 1.64 11.54 12.75
C ILE A 165 2.84 12.38 13.21
N HIS A 166 3.20 12.29 14.50
CA HIS A 166 4.37 12.98 15.03
C HIS A 166 5.67 12.57 14.30
N LEU A 167 5.87 11.27 14.09
CA LEU A 167 7.05 10.75 13.39
C LEU A 167 7.04 11.10 11.88
N VAL A 168 5.87 11.09 11.25
CA VAL A 168 5.69 11.53 9.85
C VAL A 168 6.06 13.00 9.69
N ASN A 169 5.68 13.86 10.63
CA ASN A 169 6.05 15.28 10.64
C ASN A 169 7.55 15.53 10.81
N GLN A 170 8.27 14.56 11.36
CA GLN A 170 9.74 14.58 11.47
C GLN A 170 10.42 13.95 10.24
N SER A 171 9.66 13.63 9.19
CA SER A 171 10.15 12.94 7.99
C SER A 171 10.85 11.61 8.28
N GLN A 172 10.50 10.95 9.38
CA GLN A 172 11.08 9.66 9.74
C GLN A 172 10.47 8.54 8.92
N ARG A 173 11.29 7.50 8.67
CA ARG A 173 10.80 6.21 8.14
C ARG A 173 10.32 5.36 9.31
N ILE A 174 9.11 4.84 9.20
CA ILE A 174 8.39 4.19 10.29
C ILE A 174 7.95 2.80 9.86
N ALA A 175 8.04 1.83 10.77
CA ALA A 175 7.40 0.54 10.64
C ALA A 175 6.43 0.32 11.80
N VAL A 176 5.13 0.33 11.50
CA VAL A 176 4.07 -0.04 12.43
C VAL A 176 3.88 -1.54 12.34
N VAL A 177 4.20 -2.26 13.41
CA VAL A 177 4.18 -3.72 13.47
C VAL A 177 3.04 -4.23 14.33
N GLY A 178 2.59 -5.46 14.10
CA GLY A 178 1.50 -6.06 14.89
C GLY A 178 0.10 -5.61 14.48
N LEU A 179 -0.05 -5.04 13.27
CA LEU A 179 -1.35 -4.67 12.73
C LEU A 179 -2.11 -5.90 12.23
N GLN A 180 -3.34 -6.12 12.69
CA GLN A 180 -4.17 -7.22 12.17
C GLN A 180 -4.63 -6.93 10.74
N ASN A 181 -5.16 -5.73 10.50
CA ASN A 181 -5.49 -5.24 9.16
C ASN A 181 -4.78 -3.90 8.86
N PRO A 182 -3.61 -3.94 8.19
CA PRO A 182 -2.89 -2.74 7.77
C PRO A 182 -3.70 -1.73 6.94
N ILE A 183 -4.63 -2.20 6.11
CA ILE A 183 -5.43 -1.34 5.23
C ILE A 183 -6.50 -0.60 6.02
N ASP A 184 -7.15 -1.26 6.98
CA ASP A 184 -8.10 -0.62 7.90
C ASP A 184 -7.38 0.41 8.78
N ALA A 185 -6.21 0.07 9.32
CA ALA A 185 -5.38 1.00 10.09
C ALA A 185 -5.06 2.28 9.29
N LEU A 186 -4.67 2.15 8.02
CA LEU A 186 -4.45 3.30 7.14
C LEU A 186 -5.74 4.06 6.82
N SER A 187 -6.87 3.36 6.71
CA SER A 187 -8.19 3.99 6.47
C SER A 187 -8.59 4.91 7.63
N HIS A 188 -8.13 4.62 8.86
CA HIS A 188 -8.30 5.48 10.03
C HIS A 188 -7.23 6.58 10.14
N LEU A 189 -5.97 6.27 9.82
CA LEU A 189 -4.85 7.22 9.92
C LEU A 189 -4.91 8.35 8.88
N LEU A 190 -5.16 8.02 7.61
CA LEU A 190 -5.04 8.98 6.51
C LEU A 190 -6.01 10.19 6.61
N PRO A 191 -7.26 10.03 7.06
CA PRO A 191 -8.14 11.18 7.32
C PRO A 191 -7.60 12.20 8.33
N MET A 192 -6.72 11.78 9.25
CA MET A 192 -6.11 12.65 10.27
C MET A 192 -4.93 13.48 9.72
N LEU A 193 -4.45 13.16 8.52
CA LEU A 193 -3.38 13.89 7.83
C LEU A 193 -3.97 15.00 6.94
N SER A 194 -3.22 16.09 6.79
CA SER A 194 -3.51 17.13 5.82
C SER A 194 -3.40 16.57 4.38
N PRO A 195 -4.06 17.19 3.39
CA PRO A 195 -3.93 16.77 1.98
C PRO A 195 -2.48 16.76 1.49
N GLU A 196 -1.65 17.70 1.94
CA GLU A 196 -0.23 17.76 1.60
C GLU A 196 0.57 16.61 2.21
N GLN A 197 0.30 16.26 3.47
CA GLN A 197 0.92 15.09 4.09
C GLN A 197 0.50 13.80 3.38
N ARG A 198 -0.79 13.64 3.03
CA ARG A 198 -1.25 12.47 2.27
C ARG A 198 -0.61 12.38 0.89
N TRP A 199 -0.38 13.51 0.23
CA TRP A 199 0.34 13.56 -1.04
C TRP A 199 1.77 13.00 -0.91
N ASN A 200 2.50 13.43 0.10
CA ASN A 200 3.93 13.11 0.24
C ASN A 200 4.21 11.77 0.95
N LEU A 201 3.28 11.26 1.76
CA LEU A 201 3.47 10.07 2.59
C LEU A 201 3.41 8.78 1.74
N SER A 202 4.56 8.22 1.38
CA SER A 202 4.62 6.89 0.76
C SER A 202 4.40 5.77 1.79
N PHE A 203 3.63 4.73 1.44
CA PHE A 203 3.41 3.58 2.32
C PHE A 203 3.29 2.23 1.61
N THR A 204 3.46 1.16 2.38
CA THR A 204 3.16 -0.23 2.00
C THR A 204 2.46 -0.97 3.12
N THR A 205 1.53 -1.87 2.78
CA THR A 205 0.78 -2.70 3.75
C THR A 205 1.32 -4.12 3.91
N GLY A 206 2.60 -4.34 3.62
CA GLY A 206 3.23 -5.63 3.87
C GLY A 206 4.58 -5.86 3.20
N LEU A 207 5.00 -5.03 2.25
CA LEU A 207 6.29 -5.23 1.59
C LEU A 207 7.45 -5.01 2.56
N ALA A 208 8.48 -5.85 2.42
CA ALA A 208 9.70 -5.74 3.20
C ALA A 208 10.40 -4.41 2.91
N PRO A 209 10.96 -3.74 3.95
CA PRO A 209 11.74 -2.52 3.76
C PRO A 209 12.98 -2.72 2.90
N THR A 210 13.23 -1.81 1.98
CA THR A 210 14.44 -1.81 1.14
C THR A 210 14.93 -0.40 0.90
N ALA A 211 16.23 -0.22 0.67
CA ALA A 211 16.80 1.08 0.30
C ALA A 211 16.34 1.56 -1.09
N VAL A 212 16.06 0.62 -2.01
CA VAL A 212 15.61 0.94 -3.38
C VAL A 212 14.19 1.49 -3.41
N ARG A 213 13.36 1.07 -2.45
CA ARG A 213 11.96 1.50 -2.29
C ARG A 213 11.78 2.13 -0.92
N PRO A 214 12.17 3.40 -0.77
CA PRO A 214 12.20 4.07 0.53
C PRO A 214 10.80 4.51 0.94
N PHE A 215 9.88 3.55 1.12
CA PHE A 215 8.58 3.85 1.72
C PHE A 215 8.80 4.53 3.09
N GLN A 216 8.05 5.60 3.34
CA GLN A 216 8.10 6.32 4.60
C GLN A 216 7.36 5.55 5.69
N LEU A 217 6.23 4.89 5.36
CA LEU A 217 5.44 4.12 6.31
C LEU A 217 5.29 2.66 5.87
N HIS A 218 5.77 1.74 6.71
CA HIS A 218 5.56 0.30 6.56
C HIS A 218 4.50 -0.16 7.57
N CYS A 219 3.39 -0.69 7.08
CA CYS A 219 2.34 -1.29 7.92
C CYS A 219 2.44 -2.81 7.83
N LEU A 220 2.87 -3.46 8.91
CA LEU A 220 3.31 -4.85 8.93
C LEU A 220 2.49 -5.63 9.97
N THR A 221 2.09 -6.86 9.60
CA THR A 221 1.32 -7.72 10.51
C THR A 221 2.18 -8.34 11.61
N THR A 222 3.46 -8.58 11.32
CA THR A 222 4.41 -9.19 12.26
C THR A 222 5.79 -8.52 12.19
N ALA A 223 6.63 -8.78 13.18
CA ALA A 223 8.05 -8.41 13.18
C ALA A 223 8.90 -9.56 13.69
N ASP A 224 9.30 -10.47 12.79
CA ASP A 224 10.28 -11.50 13.13
C ASP A 224 11.69 -10.90 13.32
N ALA A 225 12.62 -11.70 13.85
CA ALA A 225 13.98 -11.26 14.12
C ALA A 225 14.79 -10.87 12.86
N ALA A 226 14.47 -11.40 11.68
CA ALA A 226 15.12 -11.00 10.43
C ALA A 226 14.61 -9.64 9.96
N ARG A 227 13.32 -9.39 10.11
CA ARG A 227 12.68 -8.12 9.83
C ARG A 227 13.16 -7.04 10.79
N GLN A 228 13.29 -7.34 12.08
CA GLN A 228 13.85 -6.40 13.07
C GLN A 228 15.25 -5.94 12.66
N ARG A 229 16.16 -6.88 12.35
CA ARG A 229 17.51 -6.56 11.86
C ARG A 229 17.50 -5.69 10.61
N THR A 230 16.52 -5.89 9.72
CA THR A 230 16.37 -5.10 8.50
C THR A 230 15.90 -3.66 8.78
N LEU A 231 15.02 -3.49 9.77
CA LEU A 231 14.56 -2.18 10.23
C LEU A 231 15.71 -1.41 10.87
N ASP A 232 16.44 -2.06 11.77
CA ASP A 232 17.59 -1.46 12.47
C ASP A 232 18.69 -1.05 11.49
N ALA A 233 19.01 -1.91 10.51
CA ALA A 233 20.03 -1.62 9.49
C ALA A 233 19.65 -0.49 8.51
N GLN A 234 18.39 -0.04 8.50
CA GLN A 234 17.89 1.02 7.63
C GLN A 234 17.41 2.26 8.42
N ASP A 235 17.69 2.31 9.73
CA ASP A 235 17.26 3.37 10.64
C ASP A 235 15.75 3.63 10.59
N ILE A 236 14.96 2.54 10.49
CA ILE A 236 13.49 2.62 10.44
C ILE A 236 12.94 2.52 11.87
N VAL A 237 12.22 3.55 12.30
CA VAL A 237 11.62 3.60 13.64
C VAL A 237 10.48 2.60 13.74
N ARG A 238 10.61 1.63 14.65
CA ARG A 238 9.57 0.66 14.94
C ARG A 238 8.55 1.25 15.92
N VAL A 239 7.27 1.09 15.58
CA VAL A 239 6.13 1.37 16.46
C VAL A 239 5.31 0.10 16.60
N ASP A 240 5.08 -0.37 17.82
CA ASP A 240 4.36 -1.62 18.08
C ASP A 240 2.88 -1.37 18.35
N ALA A 241 2.01 -1.83 17.46
CA ALA A 241 0.58 -1.64 17.59
C ALA A 241 -0.04 -2.42 18.75
N THR A 242 0.62 -3.50 19.20
CA THR A 242 0.11 -4.35 20.29
C THR A 242 0.40 -3.76 21.67
N ALA A 243 1.48 -2.97 21.80
CA ALA A 243 1.90 -2.39 23.07
C ALA A 243 1.05 -1.18 23.52
N VAL A 244 0.39 -0.50 22.57
CA VAL A 244 -0.38 0.72 22.88
C VAL A 244 -1.77 0.41 23.46
N GLY A 245 -2.29 -0.81 23.24
CA GLY A 245 -3.59 -1.25 23.76
C GLY A 245 -3.61 -1.60 25.25
N THR A 246 -2.46 -1.76 25.90
CA THR A 246 -2.37 -2.22 27.31
C THR A 246 -2.45 -1.11 28.36
N THR A 247 -2.46 0.17 27.99
CA THR A 247 -2.36 1.28 28.95
C THR A 247 -3.70 1.84 29.45
N SER A 248 -4.81 1.14 29.25
CA SER A 248 -6.14 1.60 29.69
C SER A 248 -6.88 0.52 30.48
N ALA A 249 -6.46 0.26 31.73
CA ALA A 249 -7.29 -0.33 32.80
C ALA A 249 -6.53 -0.47 34.15
N ALA A 250 -5.87 0.57 34.67
CA ALA A 250 -5.39 0.53 36.07
C ALA A 250 -5.06 1.91 36.66
N SER A 251 -6.06 2.77 36.81
CA SER A 251 -5.97 3.90 37.73
C SER A 251 -7.35 4.42 38.10
N THR A 252 -8.11 3.55 38.77
CA THR A 252 -9.17 3.97 39.70
C THR A 252 -8.70 3.54 41.08
N LEU A 253 -7.73 4.27 41.62
CA LEU A 253 -7.35 4.16 43.03
C LEU A 253 -8.37 4.96 43.84
N ASP A 254 -9.34 4.20 44.32
CA ASP A 254 -10.15 4.37 45.53
C ASP A 254 -9.71 5.52 46.46
N LEU A 255 -10.41 6.64 46.36
CA LEU A 255 -10.48 7.68 47.38
C LEU A 255 -11.79 7.51 48.15
N SER A 256 -11.95 6.39 48.85
CA SER A 256 -13.00 6.26 49.86
C SER A 256 -12.42 5.72 51.18
N GLY A 257 -12.53 6.55 52.22
CA GLY A 257 -12.59 6.09 53.60
C GLY A 257 -11.30 6.22 54.41
N ARG A 258 -11.16 7.35 55.10
CA ARG A 258 -10.83 7.42 56.55
C ARG A 258 -11.09 8.83 57.06
N THR A 259 -12.33 9.06 57.49
CA THR A 259 -12.66 9.93 58.63
C THR A 259 -12.30 9.22 59.92
#